data_AF-Q9F5V5-F1
#
_entry.id   AF-Q9F5V5-F1
#
_cell.length_a   1.000
_cell.length_b   1.000
_cell.length_c   1.000
_cell.angle_alpha   90.00
_cell.angle_beta   90.00
_cell.angle_gamma   90.00
#
_symmetry.space_group_name_H-M   'P 1'
#
loop_
_entity.id
_entity.type
_entity.pdbx_description
1 polymer ?
#
loop_
_entity_poly.entity_id
_entity_poly.type
_entity_poly.pdbx_seq_one_letter_code
_entity_poly.pdbx_strand_id
1 'polypeptide(L)'
;MSKFAIFGLCAGFFVMLTSTAAAEEATVSNETIIKQANHLLTWQMDHGGWSKDMPQMYTRDWNGREAKSVWTSNGQELGTIDNDATVSEIRVVAEAYQLTKDERFKASVHNGIDFLYKLQYPSGGFRQVYPQRGSDPSSSVWYSNYVTFNDHAMVNVLRLLEDARQGKAPFEGDLFNDSQRKQMAASIEGGLDYILQAQIVANGKKTAWGQQHDPVTLQPQQGRAYEHPSIATDESVGIVQWLEDQPNQSAAVQEAIAAARAWMDEARVADTRYERRVEPHFFYEPGAEIWYRFYQIGTNRPIFSGRDGVIHHDIMNVEQERRYGYAWAGTWPQKLR
;
A
#
# COMPACT_ATOMS: atom_id res chain seq x y z
N MET A 1 73.40 -16.62 -19.34
CA MET A 1 73.97 -16.22 -18.04
C MET A 1 73.01 -15.26 -17.37
N SER A 2 72.46 -15.70 -16.24
CA SER A 2 71.84 -14.95 -15.13
C SER A 2 71.04 -13.67 -15.43
N LYS A 3 69.70 -13.76 -15.35
CA LYS A 3 68.83 -12.64 -14.97
C LYS A 3 68.46 -12.85 -13.50
N PHE A 4 68.97 -11.98 -12.62
CA PHE A 4 68.56 -11.91 -11.22
C PHE A 4 67.68 -10.67 -11.00
N ALA A 5 66.69 -10.89 -10.15
CA ALA A 5 65.63 -10.02 -9.68
C ALA A 5 66.07 -8.63 -9.18
N ILE A 6 65.18 -7.65 -9.38
CA ILE A 6 64.94 -6.57 -8.41
C ILE A 6 63.43 -6.54 -8.14
N PHE A 7 63.07 -6.99 -6.94
CA PHE A 7 61.76 -6.75 -6.32
C PHE A 7 61.78 -5.31 -5.78
N GLY A 8 60.89 -4.46 -6.27
CA GLY A 8 60.64 -3.13 -5.74
C GLY A 8 59.23 -3.05 -5.17
N LEU A 9 59.14 -2.78 -3.86
CA LEU A 9 57.93 -2.54 -3.07
C LEU A 9 56.90 -1.65 -3.77
N CYS A 10 55.66 -2.14 -3.87
CA CYS A 10 54.45 -1.30 -3.89
C CYS A 10 53.40 -2.01 -3.01
N ALA A 11 53.56 -1.87 -1.70
CA ALA A 11 52.57 -2.30 -0.73
C ALA A 11 52.07 -1.07 0.03
N GLY A 12 50.74 -0.93 0.08
CA GLY A 12 50.06 -0.17 1.11
C GLY A 12 49.73 1.27 0.74
N PHE A 13 48.63 1.47 0.00
CA PHE A 13 47.73 2.61 0.22
C PHE A 13 46.38 2.35 -0.47
N PHE A 14 45.71 1.26 -0.09
CA PHE A 14 44.31 1.06 -0.43
C PHE A 14 43.72 0.17 0.64
N VAL A 15 43.10 0.79 1.65
CA VAL A 15 42.07 0.30 2.59
C VAL A 15 42.18 1.20 3.83
N MET A 16 41.55 2.37 3.78
CA MET A 16 41.11 3.15 4.95
C MET A 16 40.15 4.28 4.57
N LEU A 17 40.00 4.62 3.27
CA LEU A 17 39.07 5.64 2.78
C LEU A 17 37.60 5.22 2.72
N THR A 18 37.24 3.95 2.90
CA THR A 18 35.85 3.47 2.78
C THR A 18 35.04 3.59 4.08
N SER A 19 35.70 3.54 5.25
CA SER A 19 35.01 3.58 6.54
C SER A 19 34.52 4.98 6.95
N THR A 20 35.28 6.01 6.62
CA THR A 20 34.94 7.40 6.93
C THR A 20 33.83 7.92 6.04
N ALA A 21 33.85 7.60 4.75
CA ALA A 21 32.81 7.98 3.81
C ALA A 21 31.45 7.33 4.14
N ALA A 22 31.45 6.04 4.49
CA ALA A 22 30.22 5.35 4.91
C ALA A 22 29.68 5.88 6.25
N ALA A 23 30.55 6.25 7.19
CA ALA A 23 30.13 6.85 8.46
C ALA A 23 29.59 8.28 8.27
N GLU A 24 30.19 9.07 7.37
CA GLU A 24 29.72 10.41 7.00
C GLU A 24 28.38 10.32 6.26
N GLU A 25 28.23 9.40 5.31
CA GLU A 25 26.98 9.13 4.60
C GLU A 25 25.87 8.67 5.55
N ALA A 26 26.16 7.76 6.49
CA ALA A 26 25.22 7.35 7.53
C ALA A 26 24.83 8.51 8.46
N THR A 27 25.77 9.39 8.80
CA THR A 27 25.49 10.57 9.65
C THR A 27 24.58 11.57 8.93
N VAL A 28 24.87 11.89 7.67
CA VAL A 28 24.04 12.76 6.83
C VAL A 28 22.64 12.16 6.62
N SER A 29 22.56 10.84 6.42
CA SER A 29 21.29 10.12 6.33
C SER A 29 20.47 10.25 7.62
N ASN A 30 21.10 10.03 8.78
CA ASN A 30 20.44 10.15 10.08
C ASN A 30 19.93 11.57 10.36
N GLU A 31 20.73 12.60 10.08
CA GLU A 31 20.31 14.00 10.22
C GLU A 31 19.13 14.33 9.30
N THR A 32 19.13 13.76 8.09
CA THR A 32 18.03 13.93 7.12
C THR A 32 16.73 13.31 7.64
N ILE A 33 16.78 12.09 8.19
CA ILE A 33 15.62 11.40 8.79
C ILE A 33 15.08 12.21 9.97
N ILE A 34 15.94 12.64 10.89
CA ILE A 34 15.54 13.41 12.08
C ILE A 34 14.90 14.74 11.66
N LYS A 35 15.47 15.42 10.66
CA LYS A 35 14.92 16.68 10.14
C LYS A 35 13.54 16.46 9.52
N GLN A 36 13.40 15.45 8.66
CA GLN A 36 12.12 15.11 8.05
C GLN A 36 11.07 14.75 9.12
N ALA A 37 11.43 13.94 10.11
CA ALA A 37 10.54 13.57 11.19
C ALA A 37 10.07 14.79 12.01
N ASN A 38 10.94 15.75 12.31
CA ASN A 38 10.55 16.99 12.99
C ASN A 38 9.49 17.76 12.19
N HIS A 39 9.64 17.86 10.87
CA HIS A 39 8.62 18.47 10.02
C HIS A 39 7.31 17.67 10.09
N LEU A 40 7.37 16.33 9.94
CA LEU A 40 6.21 15.45 10.03
C LEU A 40 5.41 15.62 11.32
N LEU A 41 6.06 15.83 12.47
CA LEU A 41 5.38 16.10 13.75
C LEU A 41 4.43 17.30 13.65
N THR A 42 4.86 18.37 12.97
CA THR A 42 4.05 19.60 12.85
C THR A 42 2.86 19.43 11.91
N TRP A 43 2.96 18.49 10.96
CA TRP A 43 1.92 18.18 9.96
C TRP A 43 0.96 17.05 10.38
N GLN A 44 1.29 16.26 11.41
CA GLN A 44 0.37 15.27 11.96
C GLN A 44 -0.92 15.97 12.40
N MET A 45 -2.07 15.42 12.01
CA MET A 45 -3.39 15.94 12.40
C MET A 45 -3.79 15.43 13.79
N ASP A 46 -4.74 16.11 14.44
CA ASP A 46 -5.18 15.79 15.81
C ASP A 46 -5.69 14.35 15.98
N HIS A 47 -6.26 13.76 14.92
CA HIS A 47 -6.72 12.37 14.95
C HIS A 47 -5.60 11.35 14.76
N GLY A 48 -4.37 11.80 14.46
CA GLY A 48 -3.13 11.03 14.37
C GLY A 48 -2.65 10.74 12.94
N GLY A 49 -3.48 10.97 11.93
CA GLY A 49 -3.14 10.67 10.53
C GLY A 49 -2.38 11.78 9.81
N TRP A 50 -1.87 11.44 8.62
CA TRP A 50 -1.29 12.37 7.65
C TRP A 50 -2.08 12.36 6.34
N SER A 51 -1.80 13.35 5.50
CA SER A 51 -2.37 13.45 4.16
C SER A 51 -1.45 12.82 3.12
N LYS A 52 -2.02 12.50 1.96
CA LYS A 52 -1.27 12.07 0.77
C LYS A 52 -0.87 13.24 -0.12
N ASP A 53 -0.02 12.97 -1.10
CA ASP A 53 0.35 13.85 -2.21
C ASP A 53 0.89 15.24 -1.79
N MET A 54 1.45 15.35 -0.59
CA MET A 54 2.04 16.57 -0.03
C MET A 54 3.54 16.45 0.29
N PRO A 55 4.38 15.75 -0.50
CA PRO A 55 5.78 15.51 -0.13
C PRO A 55 6.59 16.80 0.04
N GLN A 56 6.25 17.85 -0.71
CA GLN A 56 6.90 19.16 -0.59
C GLN A 56 6.59 19.86 0.74
N MET A 57 5.41 19.62 1.33
CA MET A 57 5.03 20.25 2.58
C MET A 57 5.79 19.66 3.77
N TYR A 58 6.10 18.36 3.73
CA TYR A 58 6.88 17.66 4.76
C TYR A 58 8.39 18.02 4.77
N THR A 59 8.82 18.97 3.94
CA THR A 59 10.19 19.51 3.94
C THR A 59 10.35 20.75 4.82
N ARG A 60 9.28 21.19 5.48
CA ARG A 60 9.27 22.35 6.37
C ARG A 60 8.24 22.19 7.48
N ASP A 61 8.32 23.04 8.49
CA ASP A 61 7.31 23.09 9.53
C ASP A 61 5.98 23.64 9.01
N TRP A 62 4.88 23.11 9.55
CA TRP A 62 3.56 23.67 9.37
C TRP A 62 3.49 25.08 9.97
N ASN A 63 2.97 26.03 9.20
CA ASN A 63 2.93 27.45 9.60
C ASN A 63 1.73 27.82 10.49
N GLY A 64 0.91 26.86 10.87
CA GLY A 64 -0.30 27.07 11.69
C GLY A 64 -1.52 27.63 10.94
N ARG A 65 -1.45 27.78 9.61
CA ARG A 65 -2.52 28.39 8.79
C ARG A 65 -2.95 27.55 7.59
N GLU A 66 -2.02 26.79 7.03
CA GLU A 66 -2.29 25.96 5.86
C GLU A 66 -3.13 24.73 6.20
N ALA A 67 -3.87 24.22 5.22
CA ALA A 67 -4.52 22.93 5.37
C ALA A 67 -3.47 21.82 5.49
N LYS A 68 -3.61 20.93 6.47
CA LYS A 68 -2.81 19.72 6.66
C LYS A 68 -3.27 18.57 5.78
N SER A 69 -4.41 18.70 5.11
CA SER A 69 -4.92 17.67 4.21
C SER A 69 -5.35 18.19 2.84
N VAL A 70 -5.10 17.38 1.81
CA VAL A 70 -5.68 17.58 0.47
C VAL A 70 -7.19 17.31 0.44
N TRP A 71 -7.72 16.63 1.47
CA TRP A 71 -9.14 16.33 1.59
C TRP A 71 -9.73 16.90 2.88
N THR A 72 -10.80 17.66 2.70
CA THR A 72 -11.66 18.11 3.78
C THR A 72 -13.07 17.58 3.59
N SER A 73 -13.73 17.24 4.68
CA SER A 73 -15.13 16.85 4.67
C SER A 73 -15.79 17.21 5.97
N ASN A 74 -17.04 17.68 5.92
CA ASN A 74 -17.81 18.05 7.10
C ASN A 74 -17.08 19.02 8.05
N GLY A 75 -16.29 19.94 7.47
CA GLY A 75 -15.50 20.94 8.22
C GLY A 75 -14.24 20.39 8.89
N GLN A 76 -13.84 19.15 8.59
CA GLN A 76 -12.68 18.49 9.18
C GLN A 76 -11.68 18.06 8.10
N GLU A 77 -10.40 18.13 8.44
CA GLU A 77 -9.31 17.62 7.61
C GLU A 77 -9.18 16.11 7.78
N LEU A 78 -9.02 15.40 6.67
CA LEU A 78 -9.01 13.94 6.66
C LEU A 78 -7.58 13.41 6.61
N GLY A 79 -7.25 12.48 7.51
CA GLY A 79 -6.12 11.58 7.32
C GLY A 79 -6.49 10.44 6.38
N THR A 80 -5.47 9.84 5.77
CA THR A 80 -5.67 8.76 4.80
C THR A 80 -4.55 7.73 4.86
N ILE A 81 -4.86 6.52 4.39
CA ILE A 81 -3.89 5.45 4.06
C ILE A 81 -3.72 5.25 2.55
N ASP A 82 -4.33 6.12 1.75
CA ASP A 82 -4.20 6.15 0.29
C ASP A 82 -2.80 6.65 -0.13
N ASN A 83 -2.21 6.07 -1.19
CA ASN A 83 -0.82 6.34 -1.63
C ASN A 83 0.22 6.25 -0.49
N ASP A 84 0.16 5.20 0.33
CA ASP A 84 1.10 4.95 1.46
C ASP A 84 1.12 6.00 2.57
N ALA A 85 0.21 6.98 2.54
CA ALA A 85 0.12 8.02 3.55
C ALA A 85 -0.19 7.42 4.94
N THR A 86 0.25 8.14 5.97
CA THR A 86 0.26 7.72 7.37
C THR A 86 1.19 6.53 7.65
N VAL A 87 1.17 5.47 6.84
CA VAL A 87 2.05 4.29 7.00
C VAL A 87 3.51 4.68 6.83
N SER A 88 3.83 5.43 5.76
CA SER A 88 5.20 5.87 5.48
C SER A 88 5.71 6.84 6.55
N GLU A 89 4.87 7.80 6.96
CA GLU A 89 5.21 8.79 7.97
C GLU A 89 5.46 8.14 9.34
N ILE A 90 4.65 7.15 9.74
CA ILE A 90 4.89 6.37 10.97
C ILE A 90 6.27 5.72 10.95
N ARG A 91 6.70 5.15 9.81
CA ARG A 91 8.02 4.52 9.69
C ARG A 91 9.14 5.54 9.86
N VAL A 92 9.07 6.68 9.19
CA VAL A 92 10.08 7.75 9.29
C VAL A 92 10.17 8.29 10.72
N VAL A 93 9.03 8.54 11.37
CA VAL A 93 9.01 9.05 12.75
C VAL A 93 9.52 7.99 13.74
N ALA A 94 9.18 6.71 13.53
CA ALA A 94 9.73 5.62 14.34
C ALA A 94 11.25 5.48 14.19
N GLU A 95 11.78 5.63 12.98
CA GLU A 95 13.22 5.64 12.74
C GLU A 95 13.91 6.81 13.46
N ALA A 96 13.34 8.01 13.40
CA ALA A 96 13.83 9.15 14.17
C ALA A 96 13.80 8.90 15.69
N TYR A 97 12.79 8.18 16.21
CA TYR A 97 12.80 7.74 17.61
C TYR A 97 13.97 6.79 17.89
N GLN A 98 14.27 5.83 17.01
CA GLN A 98 15.40 4.93 17.22
C GLN A 98 16.74 5.68 17.27
N LEU A 99 16.90 6.70 16.44
CA LEU A 99 18.12 7.52 16.37
C LEU A 99 18.29 8.45 17.57
N THR A 100 17.20 9.00 18.11
CA THR A 100 17.27 10.11 19.08
C THR A 100 16.77 9.79 20.47
N LYS A 101 15.88 8.81 20.60
CA LYS A 101 15.07 8.53 21.80
C LYS A 101 14.25 9.74 22.28
N ASP A 102 13.94 10.68 21.39
CA ASP A 102 13.05 11.79 21.69
C ASP A 102 11.59 11.31 21.79
N GLU A 103 11.02 11.41 22.99
CA GLU A 103 9.66 10.95 23.29
C GLU A 103 8.57 11.62 22.45
N ARG A 104 8.84 12.79 21.83
CA ARG A 104 7.90 13.41 20.87
C ARG A 104 7.66 12.52 19.65
N PHE A 105 8.69 11.84 19.15
CA PHE A 105 8.56 10.90 18.04
C PHE A 105 7.79 9.66 18.46
N LYS A 106 8.05 9.11 19.65
CA LYS A 106 7.30 7.98 20.20
C LYS A 106 5.81 8.29 20.35
N ALA A 107 5.48 9.45 20.91
CA ALA A 107 4.10 9.90 21.03
C ALA A 107 3.43 10.04 19.65
N SER A 108 4.15 10.58 18.65
CA SER A 108 3.62 10.71 17.29
C SER A 108 3.40 9.37 16.59
N VAL A 109 4.30 8.39 16.78
CA VAL A 109 4.07 7.00 16.33
C VAL A 109 2.82 6.43 16.97
N HIS A 110 2.65 6.58 18.29
CA HIS A 110 1.46 6.08 18.99
C HIS A 110 0.19 6.71 18.45
N ASN A 111 0.17 8.02 18.24
CA ASN A 111 -0.96 8.72 17.62
C ASN A 111 -1.26 8.19 16.20
N GLY A 112 -0.23 7.89 15.41
CA GLY A 112 -0.37 7.29 14.09
C GLY A 112 -0.99 5.89 14.15
N ILE A 113 -0.53 5.03 15.06
CA ILE A 113 -1.13 3.70 15.29
C ILE A 113 -2.58 3.84 15.77
N ASP A 114 -2.87 4.78 16.66
CA ASP A 114 -4.23 5.06 17.13
C ASP A 114 -5.13 5.60 16.02
N PHE A 115 -4.58 6.28 15.01
CA PHE A 115 -5.32 6.64 13.80
C PHE A 115 -5.68 5.41 12.97
N LEU A 116 -4.76 4.45 12.81
CA LEU A 116 -5.05 3.21 12.09
C LEU A 116 -6.17 2.41 12.75
N TYR A 117 -6.23 2.38 14.08
CA TYR A 117 -7.37 1.75 14.79
C TYR A 117 -8.70 2.48 14.55
N LYS A 118 -8.70 3.79 14.34
CA LYS A 118 -9.92 4.54 13.98
C LYS A 118 -10.41 4.23 12.56
N LEU A 119 -9.54 3.73 11.68
CA LEU A 119 -9.92 3.30 10.34
C LEU A 119 -10.54 1.89 10.32
N GLN A 120 -10.25 1.08 11.34
CA GLN A 120 -10.66 -0.32 11.37
C GLN A 120 -12.14 -0.44 11.77
N TYR A 121 -12.92 -1.12 10.94
CA TYR A 121 -14.30 -1.48 11.25
C TYR A 121 -14.38 -2.64 12.23
N PRO A 122 -15.53 -2.85 12.92
CA PRO A 122 -15.75 -4.03 13.75
C PRO A 122 -15.58 -5.37 13.02
N SER A 123 -15.77 -5.39 11.70
CA SER A 123 -15.52 -6.56 10.84
C SER A 123 -14.04 -6.80 10.55
N GLY A 124 -13.15 -5.89 10.96
CA GLY A 124 -11.70 -6.01 10.83
C GLY A 124 -11.08 -5.31 9.63
N GLY A 125 -11.87 -4.91 8.63
CA GLY A 125 -11.36 -4.19 7.46
C GLY A 125 -11.08 -2.70 7.72
N PHE A 126 -10.13 -2.11 6.98
CA PHE A 126 -9.70 -0.72 7.15
C PHE A 126 -10.24 0.19 6.05
N ARG A 127 -10.86 1.31 6.42
CA ARG A 127 -11.28 2.33 5.45
C ARG A 127 -10.13 3.20 4.95
N GLN A 128 -10.32 3.86 3.81
CA GLN A 128 -9.29 4.72 3.20
C GLN A 128 -8.98 5.96 4.05
N VAL A 129 -10.01 6.58 4.64
CA VAL A 129 -9.89 7.91 5.28
C VAL A 129 -10.56 7.97 6.64
N TYR A 130 -10.02 8.81 7.53
CA TYR A 130 -10.70 9.22 8.75
C TYR A 130 -10.48 10.72 8.98
N PRO A 131 -11.50 11.49 9.40
CA PRO A 131 -12.92 11.15 9.58
C PRO A 131 -13.67 10.78 8.29
N GLN A 132 -14.97 10.50 8.39
CA GLN A 132 -15.81 10.12 7.25
C GLN A 132 -15.76 11.16 6.13
N ARG A 133 -15.62 10.69 4.88
CA ARG A 133 -15.66 11.56 3.69
C ARG A 133 -17.01 11.48 2.99
N GLY A 134 -17.60 12.65 2.76
CA GLY A 134 -18.97 12.77 2.25
C GLY A 134 -20.00 12.83 3.39
N SER A 135 -21.17 13.40 3.09
CA SER A 135 -22.28 13.53 4.04
C SER A 135 -23.00 12.21 4.25
N ASP A 136 -23.16 11.41 3.20
CA ASP A 136 -23.97 10.21 3.18
C ASP A 136 -23.58 9.28 2.00
N PRO A 137 -24.08 8.03 1.97
CA PRO A 137 -23.77 7.03 0.93
C PRO A 137 -24.03 7.43 -0.52
N SER A 138 -24.80 8.48 -0.79
CA SER A 138 -25.01 8.97 -2.16
C SER A 138 -23.87 9.84 -2.68
N SER A 139 -22.93 10.26 -1.81
CA SER A 139 -21.78 11.07 -2.20
C SER A 139 -20.85 10.34 -3.16
N SER A 140 -20.40 11.00 -4.22
CA SER A 140 -19.45 10.42 -5.20
C SER A 140 -18.07 10.07 -4.63
N VAL A 141 -17.78 10.52 -3.41
CA VAL A 141 -16.54 10.22 -2.66
C VAL A 141 -16.77 9.26 -1.50
N TRP A 142 -17.99 8.73 -1.36
CA TRP A 142 -18.35 7.82 -0.26
C TRP A 142 -17.49 6.56 -0.24
N TYR A 143 -16.96 6.15 -1.40
CA TYR A 143 -16.11 4.98 -1.52
C TYR A 143 -14.91 5.00 -0.57
N SER A 144 -14.41 6.18 -0.17
CA SER A 144 -13.32 6.30 0.80
C SER A 144 -13.69 5.76 2.20
N ASN A 145 -14.97 5.50 2.47
CA ASN A 145 -15.46 4.89 3.70
C ASN A 145 -15.66 3.36 3.58
N TYR A 146 -15.43 2.75 2.40
CA TYR A 146 -15.40 1.30 2.30
C TYR A 146 -14.07 0.74 2.77
N VAL A 147 -14.03 -0.56 3.08
CA VAL A 147 -12.75 -1.24 3.31
C VAL A 147 -11.95 -1.20 2.03
N THR A 148 -10.71 -0.73 2.11
CA THR A 148 -9.93 -0.32 0.95
C THR A 148 -8.67 -1.17 0.77
N PHE A 149 -8.68 -1.99 -0.26
CA PHE A 149 -7.49 -2.67 -0.79
C PHE A 149 -6.82 -1.89 -1.92
N ASN A 150 -7.52 -0.89 -2.52
CA ASN A 150 -6.97 0.01 -3.53
C ASN A 150 -5.60 0.56 -3.08
N ASP A 151 -4.65 0.58 -4.01
CA ASP A 151 -3.27 0.99 -3.77
C ASP A 151 -2.61 0.22 -2.60
N HIS A 152 -3.05 -1.02 -2.37
CA HIS A 152 -2.58 -1.91 -1.30
C HIS A 152 -2.77 -1.37 0.13
N ALA A 153 -3.66 -0.39 0.31
CA ALA A 153 -3.75 0.41 1.53
C ALA A 153 -3.94 -0.43 2.82
N MET A 154 -4.96 -1.29 2.87
CA MET A 154 -5.17 -2.18 4.01
C MET A 154 -3.99 -3.16 4.24
N VAL A 155 -3.38 -3.69 3.18
CA VAL A 155 -2.23 -4.61 3.30
C VAL A 155 -1.02 -3.89 3.89
N ASN A 156 -0.76 -2.64 3.48
CA ASN A 156 0.35 -1.84 4.01
C ASN A 156 0.16 -1.52 5.50
N VAL A 157 -1.08 -1.28 5.93
CA VAL A 157 -1.42 -1.15 7.36
C VAL A 157 -1.15 -2.45 8.12
N LEU A 158 -1.59 -3.60 7.61
CA LEU A 158 -1.36 -4.89 8.27
C LEU A 158 0.13 -5.20 8.42
N ARG A 159 0.93 -4.98 7.36
CA ARG A 159 2.39 -5.15 7.41
C ARG A 159 3.06 -4.22 8.42
N LEU A 160 2.63 -2.96 8.50
CA LEU A 160 3.13 -2.01 9.49
C LEU A 160 2.85 -2.50 10.92
N LEU A 161 1.61 -2.93 11.18
CA LEU A 161 1.21 -3.45 12.50
C LEU A 161 1.98 -4.73 12.85
N GLU A 162 2.24 -5.60 11.88
CA GLU A 162 3.07 -6.80 12.06
C GLU A 162 4.52 -6.46 12.43
N ASP A 163 5.14 -5.55 11.68
CA ASP A 163 6.51 -5.08 11.97
C ASP A 163 6.58 -4.46 13.36
N ALA A 164 5.62 -3.59 13.69
CA ALA A 164 5.51 -2.96 15.00
C ALA A 164 5.34 -3.99 16.13
N ARG A 165 4.42 -4.94 15.95
CA ARG A 165 4.15 -6.01 16.91
C ARG A 165 5.35 -6.91 17.12
N GLN A 166 6.09 -7.22 16.06
CA GLN A 166 7.27 -8.09 16.08
C GLN A 166 8.53 -7.33 16.52
N GLY A 167 8.48 -5.99 16.58
CA GLY A 167 9.62 -5.16 16.90
C GLY A 167 10.69 -5.24 15.80
N LYS A 168 10.27 -5.34 14.54
CA LYS A 168 11.16 -5.23 13.38
C LYS A 168 11.47 -3.77 13.10
N ALA A 169 12.64 -3.48 12.52
CA ALA A 169 13.04 -2.14 12.11
C ALA A 169 11.92 -1.37 11.39
N PRO A 170 11.62 -0.12 11.80
CA PRO A 170 12.24 0.70 12.86
C PRO A 170 11.54 0.63 14.25
N PHE A 171 10.80 -0.44 14.55
CA PHE A 171 9.96 -0.56 15.75
C PHE A 171 10.59 -1.36 16.91
N GLU A 172 11.91 -1.51 16.91
CA GLU A 172 12.65 -2.20 17.97
C GLU A 172 12.54 -1.51 19.34
N GLY A 173 12.96 -2.23 20.37
CA GLY A 173 13.16 -1.69 21.70
C GLY A 173 11.86 -1.36 22.43
N ASP A 174 11.83 -0.21 23.08
CA ASP A 174 10.80 0.19 24.03
C ASP A 174 9.68 1.04 23.40
N LEU A 175 9.62 1.11 22.08
CA LEU A 175 8.61 1.87 21.36
C LEU A 175 7.18 1.36 21.68
N PHE A 176 7.00 0.05 21.86
CA PHE A 176 5.71 -0.55 22.22
C PHE A 176 5.82 -1.57 23.36
N ASN A 177 4.87 -1.49 24.30
CA ASN A 177 4.71 -2.45 25.39
C ASN A 177 3.84 -3.66 24.98
N ASP A 178 3.78 -4.67 25.84
CA ASP A 178 3.03 -5.92 25.58
C ASP A 178 1.53 -5.70 25.34
N SER A 179 0.92 -4.72 26.01
CA SER A 179 -0.50 -4.41 25.81
C SER A 179 -0.75 -3.85 24.41
N GLN A 180 0.11 -2.94 23.95
CA GLN A 180 0.03 -2.37 22.60
C GLN A 180 0.28 -3.46 21.55
N ARG A 181 1.26 -4.35 21.77
CA ARG A 181 1.53 -5.49 20.87
C ARG A 181 0.35 -6.47 20.81
N LYS A 182 -0.37 -6.69 21.91
CA LYS A 182 -1.61 -7.49 21.92
C LYS A 182 -2.74 -6.83 21.15
N GLN A 183 -2.89 -5.51 21.26
CA GLN A 183 -3.88 -4.76 20.47
C GLN A 183 -3.58 -4.83 18.98
N MET A 184 -2.31 -4.68 18.58
CA MET A 184 -1.88 -4.88 17.20
C MET A 184 -2.20 -6.30 16.72
N ALA A 185 -1.93 -7.32 17.55
CA ALA A 185 -2.26 -8.71 17.21
C ALA A 185 -3.75 -8.90 16.91
N ALA A 186 -4.62 -8.39 17.78
CA ALA A 186 -6.07 -8.47 17.59
C ALA A 186 -6.53 -7.71 16.33
N SER A 187 -5.93 -6.55 16.06
CA SER A 187 -6.20 -5.76 14.86
C SER A 187 -5.78 -6.51 13.58
N ILE A 188 -4.61 -7.14 13.58
CA ILE A 188 -4.12 -7.97 12.46
C ILE A 188 -5.04 -9.17 12.25
N GLU A 189 -5.43 -9.85 13.33
CA GLU A 189 -6.29 -11.04 13.28
C GLU A 189 -7.68 -10.70 12.73
N GLY A 190 -8.25 -9.56 13.12
CA GLY A 190 -9.49 -9.04 12.51
C GLY A 190 -9.32 -8.71 11.02
N GLY A 191 -8.19 -8.11 10.64
CA GLY A 191 -7.91 -7.85 9.23
C GLY A 191 -7.79 -9.12 8.38
N LEU A 192 -7.14 -10.16 8.92
CA LEU A 192 -7.08 -11.49 8.31
C LEU A 192 -8.48 -12.07 8.11
N ASP A 193 -9.30 -12.03 9.15
CA ASP A 193 -10.68 -12.54 9.10
C ASP A 193 -11.50 -11.83 8.02
N TYR A 194 -11.42 -10.49 7.95
CA TYR A 194 -12.07 -9.71 6.90
C TYR A 194 -11.61 -10.14 5.50
N ILE A 195 -10.29 -10.26 5.27
CA ILE A 195 -9.73 -10.68 3.98
C ILE A 195 -10.29 -12.04 3.56
N LEU A 196 -10.30 -13.02 4.46
CA LEU A 196 -10.77 -14.37 4.14
C LEU A 196 -12.27 -14.39 3.82
N GLN A 197 -13.08 -13.64 4.56
CA GLN A 197 -14.53 -13.59 4.34
C GLN A 197 -14.93 -12.75 3.12
N ALA A 198 -14.14 -11.71 2.78
CA ALA A 198 -14.39 -10.83 1.64
C ALA A 198 -13.93 -11.42 0.29
N GLN A 199 -13.28 -12.59 0.27
CA GLN A 199 -12.86 -13.23 -0.97
C GLN A 199 -14.08 -13.52 -1.85
N ILE A 200 -14.04 -13.04 -3.10
CA ILE A 200 -15.16 -13.11 -4.01
C ILE A 200 -15.41 -14.57 -4.39
N VAL A 201 -16.67 -14.99 -4.29
CA VAL A 201 -17.13 -16.30 -4.79
C VAL A 201 -17.93 -16.07 -6.07
N ALA A 202 -17.36 -16.48 -7.21
CA ALA A 202 -18.00 -16.41 -8.51
C ALA A 202 -18.34 -17.82 -9.01
N ASN A 203 -19.60 -18.07 -9.36
CA ASN A 203 -20.07 -19.39 -9.84
C ASN A 203 -19.70 -20.56 -8.92
N GLY A 204 -19.78 -20.34 -7.60
CA GLY A 204 -19.44 -21.33 -6.58
C GLY A 204 -17.94 -21.57 -6.37
N LYS A 205 -17.06 -20.77 -6.97
CA LYS A 205 -15.60 -20.85 -6.80
C LYS A 205 -15.06 -19.56 -6.18
N LYS A 206 -14.19 -19.70 -5.18
CA LYS A 206 -13.39 -18.57 -4.68
C LYS A 206 -12.48 -18.06 -5.80
N THR A 207 -12.35 -16.75 -5.90
CA THR A 207 -11.46 -16.08 -6.85
C THR A 207 -10.47 -15.21 -6.09
N ALA A 208 -10.55 -13.89 -6.22
CA ALA A 208 -9.69 -12.93 -5.55
C ALA A 208 -10.56 -11.82 -4.91
N TRP A 209 -10.07 -10.58 -4.85
CA TRP A 209 -10.74 -9.47 -4.19
C TRP A 209 -10.96 -8.30 -5.14
N GLY A 210 -11.87 -7.41 -4.80
CA GLY A 210 -12.05 -6.11 -5.44
C GLY A 210 -11.18 -5.03 -4.78
N GLN A 211 -11.17 -3.83 -5.38
CA GLN A 211 -10.40 -2.70 -4.83
C GLN A 211 -10.96 -2.20 -3.49
N GLN A 212 -12.28 -2.25 -3.33
CA GLN A 212 -12.93 -1.89 -2.09
C GLN A 212 -14.13 -2.82 -1.85
N HIS A 213 -14.40 -3.05 -0.57
CA HIS A 213 -15.47 -3.92 -0.11
C HIS A 213 -16.27 -3.23 0.98
N ASP A 214 -17.56 -3.55 1.03
CA ASP A 214 -18.45 -3.04 2.06
C ASP A 214 -18.07 -3.59 3.45
N PRO A 215 -17.94 -2.75 4.49
CA PRO A 215 -17.48 -3.19 5.79
C PRO A 215 -18.42 -4.15 6.52
N VAL A 216 -19.66 -4.34 6.05
CA VAL A 216 -20.66 -5.20 6.71
C VAL A 216 -21.02 -6.39 5.84
N THR A 217 -21.38 -6.16 4.59
CA THR A 217 -21.82 -7.20 3.64
C THR A 217 -20.65 -7.90 2.95
N LEU A 218 -19.44 -7.34 3.06
CA LEU A 218 -18.20 -7.84 2.47
C LEU A 218 -18.19 -7.87 0.94
N GLN A 219 -19.24 -7.38 0.29
CA GLN A 219 -19.35 -7.38 -1.17
C GLN A 219 -18.42 -6.33 -1.78
N PRO A 220 -17.86 -6.59 -2.97
CA PRO A 220 -17.15 -5.56 -3.73
C PRO A 220 -18.02 -4.32 -3.96
N GLN A 221 -17.41 -3.14 -3.85
CA GLN A 221 -18.11 -1.87 -3.94
C GLN A 221 -17.54 -0.97 -5.04
N GLN A 222 -18.36 -0.01 -5.47
CA GLN A 222 -17.94 1.03 -6.40
C GLN A 222 -16.89 1.93 -5.76
N GLY A 223 -15.83 2.22 -6.51
CA GLY A 223 -14.81 3.23 -6.22
C GLY A 223 -15.18 4.55 -6.88
N ARG A 224 -14.25 5.13 -7.65
CA ARG A 224 -14.57 6.23 -8.55
C ARG A 224 -15.49 5.76 -9.69
N ALA A 225 -16.00 6.69 -10.50
CA ALA A 225 -16.93 6.39 -11.59
C ALA A 225 -16.44 5.26 -12.52
N TYR A 226 -15.13 5.19 -12.76
CA TYR A 226 -14.50 4.17 -13.62
C TYR A 226 -13.99 2.92 -12.87
N GLU A 227 -14.30 2.76 -11.58
CA GLU A 227 -13.84 1.65 -10.73
C GLU A 227 -15.04 0.88 -10.18
N HIS A 228 -15.53 -0.07 -10.98
CA HIS A 228 -16.75 -0.83 -10.70
C HIS A 228 -16.52 -1.98 -9.72
N PRO A 229 -17.56 -2.46 -9.01
CA PRO A 229 -17.55 -3.74 -8.32
C PRO A 229 -17.07 -4.86 -9.26
N SER A 230 -15.87 -5.37 -9.00
CA SER A 230 -15.15 -6.27 -9.90
C SER A 230 -14.09 -7.06 -9.13
N ILE A 231 -13.51 -8.08 -9.76
CA ILE A 231 -12.27 -8.69 -9.27
C ILE A 231 -11.11 -7.82 -9.75
N ALA A 232 -10.29 -7.32 -8.82
CA ALA A 232 -9.20 -6.38 -9.05
C ALA A 232 -7.85 -7.08 -8.93
N THR A 233 -7.09 -7.13 -10.03
CA THR A 233 -5.91 -7.99 -10.13
C THR A 233 -4.74 -7.51 -9.28
N ASP A 234 -4.35 -6.23 -9.40
CA ASP A 234 -3.14 -5.69 -8.73
C ASP A 234 -3.28 -5.81 -7.20
N GLU A 235 -4.39 -5.30 -6.69
CA GLU A 235 -4.74 -5.27 -5.27
C GLU A 235 -4.81 -6.69 -4.68
N SER A 236 -5.32 -7.65 -5.46
CA SER A 236 -5.32 -9.06 -5.08
C SER A 236 -3.91 -9.66 -4.97
N VAL A 237 -2.94 -9.19 -5.76
CA VAL A 237 -1.53 -9.64 -5.64
C VAL A 237 -0.97 -9.28 -4.27
N GLY A 238 -1.20 -8.05 -3.79
CA GLY A 238 -0.73 -7.62 -2.47
C GLY A 238 -1.33 -8.45 -1.33
N ILE A 239 -2.62 -8.79 -1.45
CA ILE A 239 -3.30 -9.67 -0.49
C ILE A 239 -2.69 -11.08 -0.51
N VAL A 240 -2.48 -11.68 -1.69
CA VAL A 240 -1.87 -13.01 -1.80
C VAL A 240 -0.47 -13.01 -1.19
N GLN A 241 0.38 -12.04 -1.52
CA GLN A 241 1.73 -11.93 -0.93
C GLN A 241 1.66 -11.84 0.59
N TRP A 242 0.75 -11.03 1.12
CA TRP A 242 0.61 -10.88 2.57
C TRP A 242 0.12 -12.17 3.24
N LEU A 243 -0.85 -12.87 2.65
CA LEU A 243 -1.31 -14.17 3.14
C LEU A 243 -0.19 -15.23 3.10
N GLU A 244 0.63 -15.22 2.05
CA GLU A 244 1.78 -16.12 1.89
C GLU A 244 2.86 -15.91 2.95
N ASP A 245 3.06 -14.66 3.37
CA ASP A 245 4.01 -14.30 4.41
C ASP A 245 3.53 -14.72 5.82
N GLN A 246 2.25 -15.08 6.00
CA GLN A 246 1.72 -15.43 7.32
C GLN A 246 2.30 -16.75 7.83
N PRO A 247 2.83 -16.79 9.08
CA PRO A 247 3.31 -18.03 9.67
C PRO A 247 2.13 -18.93 10.06
N ASN A 248 2.34 -20.26 10.03
CA ASN A 248 1.36 -21.26 10.49
C ASN A 248 -0.03 -21.10 9.82
N GLN A 249 -0.05 -20.91 8.50
CA GLN A 249 -1.27 -20.69 7.72
C GLN A 249 -2.33 -21.76 8.00
N SER A 250 -3.56 -21.31 8.33
CA SER A 250 -4.72 -22.19 8.45
C SER A 250 -5.13 -22.76 7.09
N ALA A 251 -5.94 -23.82 7.10
CA ALA A 251 -6.50 -24.37 5.86
C ALA A 251 -7.28 -23.32 5.05
N ALA A 252 -7.98 -22.40 5.72
CA ALA A 252 -8.71 -21.31 5.06
C ALA A 252 -7.78 -20.33 4.35
N VAL A 253 -6.62 -20.00 4.95
CA VAL A 253 -5.60 -19.16 4.32
C VAL A 253 -5.01 -19.84 3.09
N GLN A 254 -4.63 -21.12 3.22
CA GLN A 254 -4.07 -21.90 2.11
C GLN A 254 -5.06 -22.03 0.95
N GLU A 255 -6.33 -22.30 1.25
CA GLU A 255 -7.41 -22.35 0.25
C GLU A 255 -7.59 -20.99 -0.44
N ALA A 256 -7.59 -19.89 0.31
CA ALA A 256 -7.73 -18.54 -0.23
C ALA A 256 -6.59 -18.20 -1.20
N ILE A 257 -5.34 -18.48 -0.82
CA ILE A 257 -4.15 -18.31 -1.67
C ILE A 257 -4.27 -19.14 -2.93
N ALA A 258 -4.56 -20.45 -2.78
CA ALA A 258 -4.64 -21.37 -3.92
C ALA A 258 -5.73 -20.96 -4.91
N ALA A 259 -6.90 -20.54 -4.43
CA ALA A 259 -8.00 -20.08 -5.26
C ALA A 259 -7.66 -18.78 -6.01
N ALA A 260 -7.06 -17.81 -5.34
CA ALA A 260 -6.65 -16.55 -5.97
C ALA A 260 -5.58 -16.79 -7.05
N ARG A 261 -4.59 -17.65 -6.78
CA ARG A 261 -3.56 -18.04 -7.76
C ARG A 261 -4.15 -18.76 -8.97
N ALA A 262 -5.08 -19.70 -8.74
CA ALA A 262 -5.75 -20.40 -9.81
C ALA A 262 -6.57 -19.44 -10.69
N TRP A 263 -7.29 -18.49 -10.08
CA TRP A 263 -8.01 -17.45 -10.81
C TRP A 263 -7.06 -16.55 -11.62
N MET A 264 -5.92 -16.15 -11.05
CA MET A 264 -4.93 -15.34 -11.78
C MET A 264 -4.34 -16.12 -12.97
N ASP A 265 -4.09 -17.42 -12.84
CA ASP A 265 -3.62 -18.22 -13.99
C ASP A 265 -4.68 -18.31 -15.09
N GLU A 266 -5.97 -18.43 -14.74
CA GLU A 266 -7.09 -18.41 -15.69
C GLU A 266 -7.26 -17.03 -16.36
N ALA A 267 -7.09 -15.94 -15.61
CA ALA A 267 -7.27 -14.57 -16.08
C ALA A 267 -6.12 -14.08 -16.97
N ARG A 268 -5.02 -14.84 -17.05
CA ARG A 268 -3.81 -14.49 -17.78
C ARG A 268 -4.06 -14.34 -19.28
N VAL A 269 -3.54 -13.27 -19.85
CA VAL A 269 -3.52 -13.03 -21.29
C VAL A 269 -2.11 -13.25 -21.81
N ALA A 270 -1.90 -14.37 -22.51
CA ALA A 270 -0.62 -14.73 -23.10
C ALA A 270 -0.33 -13.96 -24.39
N ASP A 271 0.94 -13.96 -24.78
CA ASP A 271 1.51 -13.34 -25.97
C ASP A 271 1.04 -11.90 -26.22
N THR A 272 0.85 -11.14 -25.14
CA THR A 272 0.27 -9.80 -25.19
C THR A 272 1.09 -8.84 -24.33
N ARG A 273 1.51 -7.72 -24.93
CA ARG A 273 2.11 -6.57 -24.23
C ARG A 273 1.10 -5.43 -24.17
N TYR A 274 1.02 -4.79 -23.01
CA TYR A 274 0.21 -3.59 -22.81
C TYR A 274 1.08 -2.33 -22.79
N GLU A 275 0.73 -1.35 -23.62
CA GLU A 275 1.32 -0.01 -23.60
C GLU A 275 0.25 1.04 -23.38
N ARG A 276 0.23 1.60 -22.17
CA ARG A 276 -0.76 2.60 -21.77
C ARG A 276 -0.79 3.84 -22.66
N ARG A 277 0.36 4.26 -23.22
CA ARG A 277 0.50 5.54 -23.92
C ARG A 277 0.67 5.41 -25.44
N VAL A 278 0.52 4.21 -25.99
CA VAL A 278 0.68 3.94 -27.42
C VAL A 278 -0.55 3.19 -27.92
N GLU A 279 -1.13 3.63 -29.04
CA GLU A 279 -2.22 2.92 -29.70
C GLU A 279 -1.69 2.01 -30.83
N PRO A 280 -2.27 0.81 -31.06
CA PRO A 280 -3.28 0.16 -30.22
C PRO A 280 -2.69 -0.26 -28.86
N HIS A 281 -3.40 -0.05 -27.74
CA HIS A 281 -2.85 -0.27 -26.38
C HIS A 281 -2.37 -1.69 -26.08
N PHE A 282 -2.79 -2.67 -26.88
CA PHE A 282 -2.45 -4.08 -26.73
C PHE A 282 -1.77 -4.56 -28.01
N PHE A 283 -0.57 -5.11 -27.86
CA PHE A 283 0.25 -5.63 -28.95
C PHE A 283 0.47 -7.11 -28.77
N TYR A 284 0.42 -7.87 -29.87
CA TYR A 284 0.91 -9.24 -29.86
C TYR A 284 2.42 -9.23 -29.65
N GLU A 285 2.89 -9.98 -28.66
CA GLU A 285 4.31 -10.13 -28.34
C GLU A 285 4.55 -11.51 -27.73
N PRO A 286 5.17 -12.45 -28.47
CA PRO A 286 5.40 -13.80 -27.98
C PRO A 286 6.13 -13.83 -26.64
N GLY A 287 5.57 -14.55 -25.67
CA GLY A 287 6.12 -14.68 -24.32
C GLY A 287 5.82 -13.51 -23.37
N ALA A 288 5.22 -12.41 -23.85
CA ALA A 288 4.68 -11.39 -22.96
C ALA A 288 3.36 -11.85 -22.35
N GLU A 289 3.13 -11.52 -21.08
CA GLU A 289 1.90 -11.88 -20.38
C GLU A 289 1.38 -10.65 -19.63
N ILE A 290 0.07 -10.41 -19.73
CA ILE A 290 -0.61 -9.36 -18.97
C ILE A 290 -1.85 -9.92 -18.27
N TRP A 291 -2.36 -9.09 -17.36
CA TRP A 291 -3.67 -9.21 -16.77
C TRP A 291 -4.36 -7.86 -16.88
N TYR A 292 -5.68 -7.87 -17.08
CA TYR A 292 -6.47 -6.66 -16.98
C TYR A 292 -6.57 -6.23 -15.52
N ARG A 293 -6.82 -4.94 -15.28
CA ARG A 293 -6.99 -4.44 -13.90
C ARG A 293 -8.28 -4.95 -13.28
N PHE A 294 -9.37 -4.99 -14.06
CA PHE A 294 -10.71 -5.34 -13.58
C PHE A 294 -11.34 -6.44 -14.42
N TYR A 295 -11.90 -7.42 -13.72
CA TYR A 295 -12.67 -8.51 -14.33
C TYR A 295 -14.09 -8.53 -13.77
N GLN A 296 -15.06 -8.64 -14.67
CA GLN A 296 -16.47 -8.77 -14.33
C GLN A 296 -16.71 -10.07 -13.55
N ILE A 297 -17.31 -9.94 -12.37
CA ILE A 297 -17.65 -11.07 -11.50
C ILE A 297 -18.63 -12.00 -12.23
N GLY A 298 -18.35 -13.30 -12.20
CA GLY A 298 -19.18 -14.35 -12.81
C GLY A 298 -18.86 -14.65 -14.29
N THR A 299 -18.37 -13.69 -15.07
CA THR A 299 -18.03 -13.91 -16.50
C THR A 299 -16.54 -13.90 -16.79
N ASN A 300 -15.72 -13.35 -15.87
CA ASN A 300 -14.29 -13.15 -16.03
C ASN A 300 -13.93 -12.33 -17.29
N ARG A 301 -14.84 -11.47 -17.78
CA ARG A 301 -14.56 -10.57 -18.90
C ARG A 301 -13.83 -9.31 -18.40
N PRO A 302 -12.86 -8.78 -19.15
CA PRO A 302 -12.23 -7.52 -18.78
C PRO A 302 -13.23 -6.37 -18.78
N ILE A 303 -13.07 -5.47 -17.82
CA ILE A 303 -13.84 -4.22 -17.70
C ILE A 303 -12.91 -3.03 -17.97
N PHE A 304 -13.38 -2.14 -18.83
CA PHE A 304 -12.88 -0.78 -18.99
C PHE A 304 -14.01 0.20 -18.65
N SER A 305 -13.69 1.41 -18.21
CA SER A 305 -14.71 2.42 -17.93
C SER A 305 -14.15 3.84 -18.01
N GLY A 306 -15.02 4.78 -18.38
CA GLY A 306 -14.75 6.20 -18.39
C GLY A 306 -15.27 6.94 -17.16
N ARG A 307 -15.10 8.26 -17.18
CA ARG A 307 -15.73 9.20 -16.25
C ARG A 307 -17.25 9.22 -16.35
N ASP A 308 -17.81 8.70 -17.44
CA ASP A 308 -19.25 8.47 -17.62
C ASP A 308 -19.78 7.30 -16.77
N GLY A 309 -18.88 6.48 -16.22
CA GLY A 309 -19.22 5.33 -15.39
C GLY A 309 -19.85 4.18 -16.16
N VAL A 310 -19.65 4.10 -17.48
CA VAL A 310 -20.17 3.01 -18.30
C VAL A 310 -19.14 1.90 -18.43
N ILE A 311 -19.56 0.66 -18.18
CA ILE A 311 -18.72 -0.52 -18.42
C ILE A 311 -18.60 -0.76 -19.92
N HIS A 312 -17.36 -0.81 -20.40
CA HIS A 312 -16.98 -1.22 -21.74
C HIS A 312 -16.13 -2.49 -21.69
N HIS A 313 -16.17 -3.27 -22.78
CA HIS A 313 -15.32 -4.45 -22.98
C HIS A 313 -14.29 -4.26 -24.10
N ASP A 314 -14.23 -3.05 -24.65
CA ASP A 314 -13.18 -2.60 -25.56
C ASP A 314 -12.66 -1.27 -25.02
N ILE A 315 -11.34 -1.22 -24.77
CA ILE A 315 -10.69 -0.03 -24.24
C ILE A 315 -10.92 1.17 -25.15
N MET A 316 -11.07 0.99 -26.46
CA MET A 316 -11.23 2.09 -27.44
C MET A 316 -12.56 2.85 -27.28
N ASN A 317 -13.53 2.30 -26.54
CA ASN A 317 -14.78 2.98 -26.20
C ASN A 317 -14.64 3.92 -24.98
N VAL A 318 -13.48 3.92 -24.31
CA VAL A 318 -13.18 4.81 -23.18
C VAL A 318 -12.53 6.10 -23.68
N GLU A 319 -12.82 7.24 -23.05
CA GLU A 319 -12.21 8.52 -23.41
C GLU A 319 -10.69 8.49 -23.27
N GLN A 320 -9.98 9.16 -24.20
CA GLN A 320 -8.51 9.12 -24.29
C GLN A 320 -7.81 9.45 -22.97
N GLU A 321 -8.33 10.43 -22.22
CA GLU A 321 -7.76 10.83 -20.93
C GLU A 321 -7.71 9.67 -19.93
N ARG A 322 -8.74 8.82 -19.88
CA ARG A 322 -8.75 7.62 -19.02
C ARG A 322 -7.96 6.47 -19.60
N ARG A 323 -7.91 6.29 -20.92
CA ARG A 323 -7.07 5.28 -21.55
C ARG A 323 -5.59 5.49 -21.27
N TYR A 324 -5.14 6.75 -21.30
CA TYR A 324 -3.72 7.11 -21.19
C TYR A 324 -3.31 7.42 -19.74
N GLY A 325 -4.24 7.93 -18.94
CA GLY A 325 -4.02 8.35 -17.56
C GLY A 325 -4.10 7.22 -16.53
N TYR A 326 -4.75 6.10 -16.87
CA TYR A 326 -5.00 4.99 -15.96
C TYR A 326 -4.47 3.67 -16.54
N ALA A 327 -3.89 2.82 -15.70
CA ALA A 327 -3.39 1.51 -16.12
C ALA A 327 -4.54 0.50 -16.11
N TRP A 328 -4.97 0.06 -17.30
CA TRP A 328 -6.07 -0.90 -17.47
C TRP A 328 -5.62 -2.35 -17.55
N ALA A 329 -4.32 -2.57 -17.67
CA ALA A 329 -3.67 -3.86 -17.61
C ALA A 329 -2.25 -3.69 -17.09
N GLY A 330 -1.62 -4.81 -16.72
CA GLY A 330 -0.28 -4.83 -16.18
C GLY A 330 0.25 -6.25 -16.03
N THR A 331 1.45 -6.35 -15.48
CA THR A 331 2.16 -7.62 -15.26
C THR A 331 2.18 -8.03 -13.78
N TRP A 332 1.28 -7.45 -12.96
CA TRP A 332 1.33 -7.55 -11.50
C TRP A 332 1.46 -8.99 -10.96
N PRO A 333 0.69 -9.98 -11.45
CA PRO A 333 0.78 -11.36 -10.96
C PRO A 333 2.10 -12.08 -11.26
N GLN A 334 2.98 -11.56 -12.14
CA GLN A 334 4.31 -12.15 -12.36
C GLN A 334 5.14 -12.21 -11.07
N LYS A 335 4.89 -11.31 -10.11
CA LYS A 335 5.57 -11.31 -8.80
C LYS A 335 5.25 -12.53 -7.93
N LEU A 336 4.19 -13.26 -8.26
CA LEU A 336 3.75 -14.44 -7.52
C LEU A 336 4.29 -15.75 -8.11
N ARG A 337 4.95 -15.71 -9.27
CA ARG A 337 5.29 -16.91 -10.05
C ARG A 337 6.74 -17.34 -9.91
#